data_AF-A0A0F0FTL0-F1
#
_entry.id   AF-A0A0F0FTL0-F1
#
_cell.length_a   1.000
_cell.length_b   1.000
_cell.length_c   1.000
_cell.angle_alpha   90.00
_cell.angle_beta   90.00
_cell.angle_gamma   90.00
#
_symmetry.space_group_name_H-M   'P 1'
#
loop_
_entity.id
_entity.type
_entity.pdbx_description
1 polymer ?
#
loop_
_entity_poly.entity_id
_entity_poly.type
_entity_poly.pdbx_seq_one_letter_code
_entity_poly.pdbx_strand_id
1 'polypeptide(L)'
;MAIPANREQLLKAIQNTYARLAAELQAVPPARASDQTMEGHAGGTRMSVCDLVSYLIGWNTLVLRWTSRRAQGLEVDFPETGFKWNELGKLAQKFYADYAGHSYPALLRMLADANAGIVTLVTALDDASLYSEPWYGKYTLGRMIQLNTSSPYENARGRLRKWRSAQPGQASAALER
;
A
#
# COMPACT_ATOMS: atom_id res chain seq x y z
N MET A 1 2.17 -15.66 -1.17
CA MET A 1 3.40 -15.29 -0.43
C MET A 1 3.25 -15.81 0.99
N ALA A 2 4.28 -16.42 1.56
CA ALA A 2 4.24 -16.82 2.98
C ALA A 2 4.09 -15.59 3.88
N ILE A 3 3.42 -15.76 5.03
CA ILE A 3 3.30 -14.71 6.03
C ILE A 3 4.66 -14.57 6.73
N PRO A 4 5.31 -13.40 6.72
CA PRO A 4 6.53 -13.15 7.48
C PRO A 4 6.35 -13.44 8.97
N ALA A 5 7.31 -14.14 9.56
CA ALA A 5 7.30 -14.55 10.96
C ALA A 5 8.44 -13.92 11.79
N ASN A 6 9.31 -13.14 11.13
CA ASN A 6 10.38 -12.39 11.77
C ASN A 6 10.68 -11.09 10.99
N ARG A 7 11.52 -10.23 11.55
CA ARG A 7 11.90 -8.92 11.04
C ARG A 7 12.53 -9.01 9.67
N GLU A 8 13.48 -9.94 9.49
CA GLU A 8 14.18 -10.10 8.21
C GLU A 8 13.21 -10.49 7.09
N GLN A 9 12.33 -11.45 7.35
CA GLN A 9 11.29 -11.86 6.41
C GLN A 9 10.32 -10.72 6.09
N LEU A 10 9.99 -9.87 7.08
CA LEU A 10 9.11 -8.72 6.88
C LEU A 10 9.76 -7.67 6.00
N LEU A 11 11.01 -7.29 6.32
CA LEU A 11 11.80 -6.34 5.52
C LEU A 11 11.92 -6.82 4.08
N LYS A 12 12.32 -8.09 3.89
CA LYS A 12 12.46 -8.70 2.57
C LYS A 12 11.13 -8.73 1.82
N ALA A 13 10.03 -9.06 2.50
CA ALA A 13 8.71 -9.05 1.88
C ALA A 13 8.31 -7.64 1.42
N ILE A 14 8.49 -6.61 2.27
CA ILE A 14 8.18 -5.21 1.95
C ILE A 14 9.03 -4.72 0.78
N GLN A 15 10.34 -4.86 0.86
CA GLN A 15 11.28 -4.40 -0.18
C GLN A 15 11.01 -5.08 -1.53
N ASN A 16 10.85 -6.41 -1.55
CA ASN A 16 10.65 -7.15 -2.79
C ASN A 16 9.29 -6.90 -3.43
N THR A 17 8.23 -6.75 -2.63
CA THR A 17 6.89 -6.44 -3.16
C THR A 17 6.81 -5.00 -3.64
N TYR A 18 7.39 -4.06 -2.89
CA TYR A 18 7.47 -2.65 -3.29
C TYR A 18 8.29 -2.47 -4.57
N ALA A 19 9.49 -3.04 -4.67
CA ALA A 19 10.32 -2.91 -5.86
C ALA A 19 9.63 -3.40 -7.13
N ARG A 20 8.93 -4.56 -7.04
CA ARG A 20 8.16 -5.11 -8.16
C ARG A 20 6.93 -4.26 -8.49
N LEU A 21 6.26 -3.69 -7.50
CA LEU A 21 5.15 -2.77 -7.73
C LEU A 21 5.63 -1.46 -8.37
N ALA A 22 6.72 -0.88 -7.87
CA ALA A 22 7.29 0.37 -8.35
C ALA A 22 7.68 0.28 -9.83
N ALA A 23 8.29 -0.84 -10.24
CA ALA A 23 8.61 -1.09 -11.65
C ALA A 23 7.36 -1.10 -12.55
N GLU A 24 6.27 -1.74 -12.09
CA GLU A 24 5.01 -1.75 -12.84
C GLU A 24 4.36 -0.36 -12.90
N LEU A 25 4.42 0.41 -11.80
CA LEU A 25 3.91 1.79 -11.73
C LEU A 25 4.68 2.74 -12.66
N GLN A 26 6.00 2.60 -12.74
CA GLN A 26 6.85 3.38 -13.66
C GLN A 26 6.53 3.08 -15.13
N ALA A 27 6.07 1.87 -15.45
CA ALA A 27 5.67 1.50 -16.80
C ALA A 27 4.30 2.06 -17.23
N VAL A 28 3.56 2.71 -16.31
CA VAL A 28 2.26 3.34 -16.63
C VAL A 28 2.49 4.71 -17.27
N PRO A 29 1.97 4.97 -18.49
CA PRO A 29 2.02 6.30 -19.08
C PRO A 29 1.27 7.31 -18.20
N PRO A 30 1.89 8.44 -17.77
CA PRO A 30 1.23 9.41 -16.90
C PRO A 30 -0.11 9.94 -17.43
N ALA A 31 -0.26 10.06 -18.74
CA ALA A 31 -1.50 10.50 -19.39
C ALA A 31 -2.70 9.56 -19.16
N ARG A 32 -2.44 8.28 -18.83
CA ARG A 32 -3.47 7.25 -18.56
C ARG A 32 -3.67 6.99 -17.08
N ALA A 33 -2.80 7.52 -16.21
CA ALA A 33 -2.78 7.19 -14.80
C ALA A 33 -4.06 7.65 -14.06
N SER A 34 -4.72 8.70 -14.57
CA SER A 34 -5.97 9.23 -14.03
C SER A 34 -7.24 8.61 -14.64
N ASP A 35 -7.11 7.71 -15.63
CA ASP A 35 -8.26 7.11 -16.29
C ASP A 35 -8.98 6.13 -15.35
N GLN A 36 -10.27 6.36 -15.12
CA GLN A 36 -11.16 5.57 -14.25
C GLN A 36 -11.55 4.23 -14.88
N THR A 37 -10.55 3.41 -15.21
CA THR A 37 -10.70 2.20 -16.03
C THR A 37 -10.32 0.92 -15.28
N MET A 38 -9.70 1.02 -14.09
CA MET A 38 -9.46 -0.13 -13.23
C MET A 38 -10.74 -0.53 -12.49
N GLU A 39 -10.90 -1.83 -12.20
CA GLU A 39 -11.90 -2.29 -11.23
C GLU A 39 -11.54 -1.75 -9.84
N GLY A 40 -12.49 -1.07 -9.20
CA GLY A 40 -12.29 -0.46 -7.89
C GLY A 40 -12.17 -1.48 -6.75
N HIS A 41 -11.97 -0.98 -5.53
CA HIS A 41 -11.87 -1.81 -4.33
C HIS A 41 -13.25 -2.33 -3.88
N ALA A 42 -14.32 -1.56 -4.09
CA ALA A 42 -15.69 -2.01 -3.92
C ALA A 42 -16.23 -2.59 -5.25
N GLY A 43 -17.00 -3.67 -5.17
CA GLY A 43 -17.61 -4.29 -6.36
C GLY A 43 -18.47 -3.30 -7.15
N GLY A 44 -18.36 -3.34 -8.48
CA GLY A 44 -19.10 -2.44 -9.38
C GLY A 44 -18.54 -1.02 -9.48
N THR A 45 -17.50 -0.67 -8.72
CA THR A 45 -16.85 0.66 -8.81
C THR A 45 -15.67 0.66 -9.79
N ARG A 46 -15.31 1.85 -10.25
CA ARG A 46 -14.08 2.10 -11.03
C ARG A 46 -13.10 2.93 -10.21
N MET A 47 -11.83 2.77 -10.52
CA MET A 47 -10.75 3.59 -9.98
C MET A 47 -9.69 3.84 -11.05
N SER A 48 -8.84 4.83 -10.83
CA SER A 48 -7.64 5.09 -11.62
C SER A 48 -6.38 4.47 -11.01
N VAL A 49 -5.25 4.55 -11.71
CA VAL A 49 -3.95 4.17 -11.14
C VAL A 49 -3.55 5.17 -10.05
N CYS A 50 -3.87 6.46 -10.22
CA CYS A 50 -3.69 7.48 -9.18
C CYS A 50 -4.46 7.12 -7.89
N ASP A 51 -5.69 6.63 -8.00
CA ASP A 51 -6.47 6.18 -6.84
C ASP A 51 -5.83 4.97 -6.17
N LEU A 52 -5.36 4.00 -6.97
CA LEU A 52 -4.63 2.84 -6.44
C LEU A 52 -3.37 3.27 -5.67
N VAL A 53 -2.59 4.22 -6.19
CA VAL A 53 -1.41 4.73 -5.48
C VAL A 53 -1.82 5.48 -4.21
N SER A 54 -2.85 6.33 -4.29
CA SER A 54 -3.39 7.07 -3.13
C SER A 54 -3.85 6.14 -2.00
N TYR A 55 -4.51 5.04 -2.34
CA TYR A 55 -4.88 3.98 -1.40
C TYR A 55 -3.67 3.38 -0.67
N LEU A 56 -2.59 3.08 -1.42
CA LEU A 56 -1.37 2.52 -0.83
C LEU A 56 -0.64 3.50 0.07
N ILE A 57 -0.57 4.78 -0.33
CA ILE A 57 -0.01 5.86 0.51
C ILE A 57 -0.81 5.94 1.81
N GLY A 58 -2.15 6.02 1.72
CA GLY A 58 -3.04 6.09 2.88
C GLY A 58 -2.77 5.00 3.91
N TRP A 59 -2.70 3.74 3.48
CA TRP A 59 -2.41 2.63 4.39
C TRP A 59 -1.01 2.65 4.99
N ASN A 60 0.01 3.03 4.20
CA ASN A 60 1.38 3.15 4.70
C ASN A 60 1.48 4.26 5.76
N THR A 61 0.91 5.42 5.47
CA THR A 61 0.89 6.55 6.39
C THR A 61 0.12 6.24 7.66
N LEU A 62 -0.98 5.46 7.58
CA LEU A 62 -1.71 5.01 8.77
C LEU A 62 -0.85 4.13 9.67
N VAL A 63 -0.11 3.16 9.11
CA VAL A 63 0.81 2.33 9.92
C VAL A 63 1.83 3.19 10.66
N LEU A 64 2.48 4.13 9.96
CA LEU A 64 3.44 5.06 10.57
C LEU A 64 2.81 5.92 11.66
N ARG A 65 1.57 6.39 11.44
CA ARG A 65 0.84 7.18 12.43
C ARG A 65 0.48 6.36 13.66
N TRP A 66 -0.02 5.14 13.48
CA TRP A 66 -0.41 4.29 14.59
C TRP A 66 0.80 3.96 15.47
N THR A 67 1.95 3.60 14.88
CA THR A 67 3.16 3.28 15.64
C THR A 67 3.74 4.51 16.33
N SER A 68 3.80 5.65 15.63
CA SER A 68 4.30 6.91 16.22
C SER A 68 3.44 7.37 17.40
N ARG A 69 2.11 7.34 17.28
CA ARG A 69 1.20 7.72 18.37
C ARG A 69 1.33 6.80 19.58
N ARG A 70 1.37 5.49 19.36
CA ARG A 70 1.57 4.54 20.47
C ARG A 70 2.92 4.71 21.16
N ALA A 71 3.98 4.96 20.41
CA ALA A 71 5.30 5.24 20.98
C ALA A 71 5.30 6.52 21.85
N GLN A 72 4.40 7.47 21.57
CA GLN A 72 4.17 8.67 22.37
C GLN A 72 3.17 8.46 23.52
N GLY A 73 2.67 7.24 23.73
CA GLY A 73 1.64 6.95 24.75
C GLY A 73 0.25 7.53 24.41
N LEU A 74 0.01 7.93 23.16
CA LEU A 74 -1.26 8.48 22.70
C LEU A 74 -2.23 7.38 22.27
N GLU A 75 -3.53 7.62 22.48
CA GLU A 75 -4.57 6.75 21.94
C GLU A 75 -4.58 6.75 20.42
N VAL A 76 -4.93 5.58 19.86
CA VAL A 76 -4.96 5.31 18.42
C VAL A 76 -6.28 4.66 18.06
N ASP A 77 -7.03 5.34 17.20
CA ASP A 77 -8.23 4.80 16.57
C ASP A 77 -7.85 3.91 15.38
N PHE A 78 -8.43 2.71 15.33
CA PHE A 78 -8.23 1.75 14.26
C PHE A 78 -9.52 1.51 13.47
N PRO A 79 -9.47 1.50 12.13
CA PRO A 79 -8.30 1.82 11.29
C PRO A 79 -7.96 3.33 11.25
N GLU A 80 -8.93 4.21 11.45
CA GLU A 80 -8.74 5.66 11.45
C GLU A 80 -9.87 6.30 12.27
N THR A 81 -9.61 7.51 12.78
CA THR A 81 -10.60 8.29 13.53
C THR A 81 -11.90 8.42 12.74
N GLY A 82 -13.01 7.95 13.31
CA GLY A 82 -14.34 7.99 12.68
C GLY A 82 -14.62 6.87 11.66
N PHE A 83 -13.75 5.87 11.53
CA PHE A 83 -13.95 4.72 10.63
C PHE A 83 -13.91 3.40 11.39
N LYS A 84 -14.73 2.43 10.95
CA LYS A 84 -14.69 1.05 11.43
C LYS A 84 -14.08 0.11 10.39
N TRP A 85 -13.60 -1.07 10.83
CA TRP A 85 -13.05 -2.10 9.94
C TRP A 85 -14.04 -2.68 8.93
N ASN A 86 -15.35 -2.51 9.12
CA ASN A 86 -16.37 -2.86 8.12
C ASN A 86 -16.66 -1.71 7.13
N GLU A 87 -15.96 -0.58 7.25
CA GLU A 87 -16.13 0.62 6.41
C GLU A 87 -14.90 0.92 5.55
N LEU A 88 -14.04 -0.07 5.30
CA LEU A 88 -12.79 0.13 4.53
C LEU A 88 -13.02 0.68 3.13
N GLY A 89 -14.17 0.41 2.52
CA GLY A 89 -14.55 1.03 1.25
C GLY A 89 -14.66 2.56 1.37
N LYS A 90 -15.25 3.08 2.45
CA LYS A 90 -15.33 4.52 2.71
C LYS A 90 -13.96 5.11 3.03
N LEU A 91 -13.15 4.41 3.82
CA LEU A 91 -11.78 4.84 4.12
C LEU A 91 -10.90 4.90 2.85
N ALA A 92 -11.08 3.97 1.91
CA ALA A 92 -10.41 4.03 0.62
C ALA A 92 -10.83 5.29 -0.17
N GLN A 93 -12.12 5.65 -0.18
CA GLN A 93 -12.59 6.89 -0.81
C GLN A 93 -12.00 8.13 -0.15
N LYS A 94 -11.85 8.12 1.19
CA LYS A 94 -11.14 9.19 1.91
C LYS A 94 -9.71 9.34 1.39
N PHE A 95 -8.97 8.25 1.20
CA PHE A 95 -7.61 8.35 0.65
C PHE A 95 -7.60 8.93 -0.76
N TYR A 96 -8.58 8.58 -1.62
CA TYR A 96 -8.68 9.17 -2.95
C TYR A 96 -8.86 10.70 -2.87
N ALA A 97 -9.71 11.16 -1.95
CA ALA A 97 -9.94 12.58 -1.72
C ALA A 97 -8.71 13.29 -1.10
N ASP A 98 -8.06 12.67 -0.11
CA ASP A 98 -6.90 13.24 0.59
C ASP A 98 -5.73 13.55 -0.37
N TYR A 99 -5.57 12.71 -1.40
CA TYR A 99 -4.49 12.83 -2.38
C TYR A 99 -4.99 13.32 -3.76
N ALA A 100 -6.23 13.77 -3.85
CA ALA A 100 -6.79 14.34 -5.08
C ALA A 100 -6.01 15.60 -5.49
N GLY A 101 -5.82 15.78 -6.81
CA GLY A 101 -5.10 16.94 -7.36
C GLY A 101 -3.57 16.81 -7.38
N HIS A 102 -2.98 15.80 -6.73
CA HIS A 102 -1.57 15.47 -6.93
C HIS A 102 -1.33 14.86 -8.31
N SER A 103 -0.20 15.23 -8.93
CA SER A 103 0.22 14.62 -10.18
C SER A 103 0.68 13.18 -9.95
N TYR A 104 0.55 12.32 -10.97
CA TYR A 104 1.00 10.93 -10.88
C TYR A 104 2.47 10.78 -10.43
N PRO A 105 3.45 11.55 -10.97
CA PRO A 105 4.83 11.51 -10.45
C PRO A 105 4.96 11.94 -8.98
N ALA A 106 4.14 12.90 -8.52
CA ALA A 106 4.14 13.30 -7.12
C ALA A 106 3.63 12.17 -6.22
N LEU A 107 2.54 11.50 -6.61
CA LEU A 107 2.01 10.33 -5.91
C LEU A 107 3.04 9.20 -5.82
N LEU A 108 3.78 8.92 -6.89
CA LEU A 108 4.84 7.90 -6.88
C LEU A 108 5.95 8.24 -5.88
N ARG A 109 6.36 9.52 -5.80
CA ARG A 109 7.34 9.97 -4.81
C ARG A 109 6.82 9.84 -3.39
N MET A 110 5.57 10.27 -3.14
CA MET A 110 4.95 10.14 -1.82
C MET A 110 4.82 8.68 -1.37
N LEU A 111 4.50 7.76 -2.29
CA LEU A 111 4.49 6.33 -2.00
C LEU A 111 5.90 5.80 -1.67
N ALA A 112 6.92 6.26 -2.39
CA ALA A 112 8.31 5.90 -2.10
C ALA A 112 8.76 6.37 -0.72
N ASP A 113 8.43 7.61 -0.36
CA ASP A 113 8.74 8.19 0.95
C ASP A 113 8.02 7.44 2.07
N ALA A 114 6.73 7.13 1.88
CA ALA A 114 5.94 6.36 2.84
C ALA A 114 6.52 4.95 3.04
N ASN A 115 6.89 4.26 1.95
CA ASN A 115 7.54 2.95 2.01
C ASN A 115 8.91 3.02 2.70
N ALA A 116 9.72 4.05 2.42
CA ALA A 116 11.00 4.26 3.08
C ALA A 116 10.81 4.44 4.60
N GLY A 117 9.80 5.21 5.01
CA GLY A 117 9.42 5.34 6.42
C GLY A 117 9.08 4.00 7.07
N ILE A 118 8.34 3.12 6.38
CA ILE A 118 8.05 1.77 6.88
C ILE A 118 9.33 0.93 7.02
N VAL A 119 10.22 0.97 6.02
CA VAL A 119 11.49 0.22 6.08
C VAL A 119 12.32 0.70 7.27
N THR A 120 12.41 2.02 7.49
CA THR A 120 13.11 2.59 8.66
C THR A 120 12.46 2.13 9.97
N LEU A 121 11.14 2.18 10.07
CA LEU A 121 10.39 1.70 11.24
C LEU A 121 10.71 0.22 11.54
N VAL A 122 10.61 -0.67 10.56
CA VAL A 122 10.85 -2.11 10.76
C VAL A 122 12.32 -2.39 11.08
N THR A 123 13.25 -1.65 10.47
CA THR A 123 14.69 -1.79 10.72
C THR A 123 15.05 -1.42 12.17
N ALA A 124 14.37 -0.43 12.75
CA ALA A 124 14.62 0.02 14.12
C ALA A 124 14.06 -0.92 15.20
N LEU A 125 13.18 -1.85 14.84
CA LEU A 125 12.55 -2.80 15.77
C LEU A 125 13.31 -4.14 15.78
N ASP A 126 13.09 -4.93 16.82
CA ASP A 126 13.55 -6.31 16.92
C ASP A 126 12.39 -7.32 16.69
N ASP A 127 12.74 -8.61 16.64
CA ASP A 127 11.74 -9.67 16.44
C ASP A 127 10.70 -9.70 17.55
N ALA A 128 11.12 -9.44 18.80
CA ALA A 128 10.22 -9.46 19.94
C ALA A 128 9.15 -8.37 19.84
N SER A 129 9.55 -7.14 19.53
CA SER A 129 8.66 -6.00 19.33
C SER A 129 7.68 -6.22 18.17
N LEU A 130 8.10 -6.96 17.15
CA LEU A 130 7.29 -7.21 15.96
C LEU A 130 6.37 -8.43 16.10
N TYR A 131 6.77 -9.47 16.82
CA TYR A 131 6.12 -10.78 16.74
C TYR A 131 5.85 -11.50 18.07
N SER A 132 6.40 -11.06 19.21
CA SER A 132 6.19 -11.79 20.47
C SER A 132 4.78 -11.62 21.05
N GLU A 133 4.19 -10.44 20.91
CA GLU A 133 2.90 -10.12 21.56
C GLU A 133 1.86 -9.56 20.57
N PRO A 134 0.56 -9.78 20.84
CA PRO A 134 -0.50 -9.09 20.13
C PRO A 134 -0.38 -7.58 20.31
N TRP A 135 -0.42 -6.85 19.20
CA TRP A 135 -0.36 -5.39 19.18
C TRP A 135 -1.74 -4.77 18.93
N TYR A 136 -2.56 -5.38 18.07
CA TYR A 136 -3.95 -4.98 17.86
C TYR A 136 -4.88 -6.19 17.81
N GLY A 137 -5.74 -6.33 18.82
CA GLY A 137 -6.55 -7.53 19.00
C GLY A 137 -5.65 -8.76 19.11
N LYS A 138 -5.74 -9.68 18.15
CA LYS A 138 -4.88 -10.87 18.05
C LYS A 138 -3.65 -10.71 17.15
N TYR A 139 -3.51 -9.57 16.48
CA TYR A 139 -2.46 -9.36 15.48
C TYR A 139 -1.23 -8.72 16.09
N THR A 140 -0.06 -9.32 15.84
CA THR A 140 1.24 -8.72 16.16
C THR A 140 1.49 -7.47 15.31
N LEU A 141 2.44 -6.63 15.72
CA LEU A 141 2.79 -5.42 14.96
C LEU A 141 3.31 -5.79 13.56
N GLY A 142 4.18 -6.79 13.45
CA GLY A 142 4.69 -7.28 12.17
C GLY A 142 3.57 -7.71 11.24
N ARG A 143 2.52 -8.37 11.77
CA ARG A 143 1.33 -8.73 10.99
C ARG A 143 0.52 -7.51 10.57
N MET A 144 0.35 -6.52 11.43
CA MET A 144 -0.33 -5.27 11.09
C MET A 144 0.41 -4.49 10.00
N ILE A 145 1.74 -4.38 10.08
CA ILE A 145 2.57 -3.75 9.04
C ILE A 145 2.40 -4.50 7.71
N GLN A 146 2.51 -5.83 7.74
CA GLN A 146 2.41 -6.69 6.56
C GLN A 146 1.06 -6.55 5.84
N LEU A 147 -0.05 -6.52 6.60
CA LEU A 147 -1.41 -6.37 6.06
C LEU A 147 -1.66 -5.02 5.37
N ASN A 148 -0.85 -4.02 5.69
CA ASN A 148 -0.98 -2.65 5.19
C ASN A 148 0.16 -2.23 4.25
N THR A 149 1.11 -3.13 3.96
CA THR A 149 2.25 -2.89 3.05
C THR A 149 2.42 -4.03 2.04
N SER A 150 3.21 -5.05 2.34
CA SER A 150 3.60 -6.08 1.37
C SER A 150 2.41 -6.86 0.78
N SER A 151 1.35 -7.09 1.57
CA SER A 151 0.10 -7.69 1.04
C SER A 151 -0.61 -6.77 0.03
N PRO A 152 -0.95 -5.51 0.38
CA PRO A 152 -1.48 -4.54 -0.57
C PRO A 152 -0.60 -4.31 -1.80
N TYR A 153 0.73 -4.32 -1.66
CA TYR A 153 1.65 -4.15 -2.79
C TYR A 153 1.53 -5.28 -3.81
N GLU A 154 1.51 -6.53 -3.36
CA GLU A 154 1.34 -7.66 -4.28
C GLU A 154 -0.06 -7.64 -4.92
N ASN A 155 -1.11 -7.26 -4.17
CA ASN A 155 -2.45 -7.13 -4.73
C ASN A 155 -2.53 -6.03 -5.80
N ALA A 156 -2.00 -4.84 -5.49
CA ALA A 156 -1.94 -3.71 -6.39
C ALA A 156 -1.18 -4.04 -7.67
N ARG A 157 -0.05 -4.75 -7.53
CA ARG A 157 0.73 -5.24 -8.67
C ARG A 157 -0.10 -6.16 -9.58
N GLY A 158 -0.83 -7.11 -8.99
CA GLY A 158 -1.72 -8.00 -9.74
C GLY A 158 -2.83 -7.24 -10.49
N ARG A 159 -3.48 -6.28 -9.79
CA ARG A 159 -4.51 -5.41 -10.39
C ARG A 159 -3.95 -4.59 -11.55
N LEU A 160 -2.77 -4.01 -11.37
CA LEU A 160 -2.13 -3.17 -12.38
C LEU A 160 -1.75 -3.98 -13.62
N ARG A 161 -1.17 -5.17 -13.45
CA ARG A 161 -0.88 -6.06 -14.57
C ARG A 161 -2.14 -6.48 -15.33
N LYS A 162 -3.20 -6.88 -14.62
CA LYS A 162 -4.50 -7.20 -15.24
C LYS A 162 -5.04 -6.02 -16.06
N TRP A 163 -5.00 -4.81 -15.50
CA TRP A 163 -5.46 -3.60 -16.17
C TRP A 163 -4.63 -3.27 -17.42
N ARG A 164 -3.29 -3.34 -17.33
CA ARG A 164 -2.38 -3.09 -18.47
C ARG A 164 -2.62 -4.08 -19.61
N SER A 165 -2.76 -5.37 -19.30
CA SER A 165 -3.02 -6.42 -20.30
C SER A 165 -4.37 -6.26 -21.00
N ALA A 166 -5.34 -5.58 -20.38
CA ALA A 166 -6.65 -5.32 -20.96
C ALA A 166 -6.70 -4.05 -21.83
N GLN A 167 -5.61 -3.27 -21.91
CA GLN A 167 -5.54 -2.04 -22.70
C GLN A 167 -5.18 -2.37 -24.16
N PRO A 168 -6.03 -2.03 -25.15
CA PRO A 168 -5.71 -2.21 -26.57
C PRO A 168 -4.45 -1.41 -26.92
N GLY A 169 -3.43 -2.06 -27.53
CA GLY A 169 -2.24 -1.39 -28.07
C GLY A 169 -0.93 -1.50 -27.28
N GLN A 170 -0.86 -2.27 -26.17
CA GLN A 170 0.39 -2.49 -25.43
C GLN A 170 0.97 -3.92 -25.50
N ALA A 171 0.30 -4.83 -26.21
CA ALA A 171 0.81 -6.19 -26.45
C ALA A 171 1.84 -6.22 -27.60
N SER A 172 2.94 -5.45 -27.54
CA SER A 172 4.07 -5.63 -28.47
C SER A 172 5.38 -4.93 -28.08
N ALA A 173 5.73 -4.82 -26.80
CA ALA A 173 7.04 -4.25 -26.41
C ALA A 173 7.83 -5.08 -25.38
N ALA A 174 7.32 -6.25 -24.97
CA ALA A 174 7.93 -7.07 -23.93
C ALA A 174 8.62 -8.35 -24.44
N LEU A 175 8.81 -8.50 -25.76
CA LEU A 175 9.45 -9.69 -26.37
C LEU A 175 10.71 -9.40 -27.20
N GLU A 176 11.19 -8.17 -27.21
CA GLU A 176 12.45 -7.82 -27.90
C GLU A 176 13.36 -6.99 -26.99
N ARG A 177 14.02 -7.64 -26.02
CA ARG A 177 15.39 -7.32 -25.55
C ARG A 177 16.02 -8.54 -24.89
#